data_AF-A0A7L2SSF8-F1
#
_entry.id   AF-A0A7L2SSF8-F1
#
_cell.length_a   1.000
_cell.length_b   1.000
_cell.length_c   1.000
_cell.angle_alpha   90.00
_cell.angle_beta   90.00
_cell.angle_gamma   90.00
#
_symmetry.space_group_name_H-M   'P 1'
#
loop_
_entity.id
_entity.type
_entity.pdbx_description
1 polymer ?
#
loop_
_entity_poly.entity_id
_entity_poly.type
_entity_poly.pdbx_seq_one_letter_code
_entity_poly.pdbx_strand_id
1 'polypeptide(L)'
;KGFSSTFTGERRPKGDRIFEALGATDELSSAIGLAGEFSSEKGHTFVDQLHKVQCMLQDVGSNLATPLSSAREAHRKRTSFSEKPVLELEQWIDSYSEQLPPLRAFILPSGGRSSAALHFSRAVCRRAER
;
A
#
# COMPACT_ATOMS: atom_id res chain seq x y z
N LYS A 1 -20.92 15.88 -12.69
CA LYS A 1 -21.23 16.35 -11.31
C LYS A 1 -20.23 15.69 -10.36
N GLY A 2 -19.29 16.42 -9.77
CA GLY A 2 -18.08 15.92 -9.06
C GLY A 2 -18.31 15.13 -7.76
N PHE A 3 -19.17 14.11 -7.80
CA PHE A 3 -19.51 13.22 -6.70
C PHE A 3 -19.16 11.78 -7.10
N SER A 4 -18.81 10.97 -6.10
CA SER A 4 -18.62 9.52 -6.24
C SER A 4 -19.33 8.79 -5.09
N SER A 5 -19.37 7.47 -5.15
CA SER A 5 -20.00 6.63 -4.12
C SER A 5 -18.94 5.88 -3.33
N THR A 6 -19.15 5.76 -2.03
CA THR A 6 -18.42 4.85 -1.15
C THR A 6 -18.95 3.42 -1.32
N PHE A 7 -18.29 2.44 -0.70
CA PHE A 7 -18.70 1.03 -0.72
C PHE A 7 -20.07 0.80 -0.04
N THR A 8 -20.49 1.71 0.84
CA THR A 8 -21.80 1.66 1.52
C THR A 8 -22.94 2.19 0.63
N GLY A 9 -22.62 2.73 -0.55
CA GLY A 9 -23.56 3.41 -1.45
C GLY A 9 -23.78 4.89 -1.13
N GLU A 10 -23.19 5.41 -0.04
CA GLU A 10 -23.24 6.83 0.30
C GLU A 10 -22.50 7.66 -0.74
N ARG A 11 -23.17 8.69 -1.29
CA ARG A 11 -22.58 9.61 -2.26
C ARG A 11 -21.89 10.77 -1.56
N ARG A 12 -20.63 11.00 -1.90
CA ARG A 12 -19.80 12.08 -1.34
C ARG A 12 -19.12 12.88 -2.46
N PRO A 13 -18.77 14.16 -2.22
CA PRO A 13 -17.96 14.94 -3.16
C PRO A 13 -16.61 14.24 -3.41
N LYS A 14 -16.05 14.32 -4.62
CA LYS A 14 -14.76 13.69 -4.95
C LYS A 14 -13.57 14.24 -4.15
N GLY A 15 -13.69 15.44 -3.56
CA GLY A 15 -12.69 16.03 -2.67
C GLY A 15 -12.85 15.63 -1.20
N ASP A 16 -13.72 14.66 -0.88
CA ASP A 16 -13.80 14.09 0.47
C ASP A 16 -12.53 13.28 0.79
N ARG A 17 -12.08 13.36 2.05
CA ARG A 17 -10.86 12.68 2.54
C ARG A 17 -10.84 11.18 2.28
N ILE A 18 -12.00 10.51 2.22
CA ILE A 18 -12.10 9.09 1.88
C ILE A 18 -11.54 8.83 0.48
N PHE A 19 -11.89 9.66 -0.50
CA PHE A 19 -11.40 9.49 -1.86
C PHE A 19 -9.95 9.92 -2.02
N GLU A 20 -9.49 10.89 -1.22
CA GLU A 20 -8.07 11.25 -1.15
C GLU A 20 -7.22 10.08 -0.64
N ALA A 21 -7.64 9.44 0.46
CA ALA A 21 -6.98 8.26 0.99
C ALA A 21 -7.00 7.09 -0.01
N LEU A 22 -8.15 6.82 -0.63
CA LEU A 22 -8.27 5.79 -1.68
C LEU A 22 -7.34 6.05 -2.86
N GLY A 23 -7.29 7.29 -3.34
CA GLY A 23 -6.42 7.68 -4.44
C GLY A 23 -4.94 7.55 -4.08
N ALA A 24 -4.54 7.93 -2.86
CA ALA A 24 -3.18 7.78 -2.40
C ALA A 24 -2.77 6.30 -2.23
N THR A 25 -3.68 5.44 -1.77
CA THR A 25 -3.47 3.97 -1.71
C THR A 25 -3.33 3.36 -3.11
N ASP A 26 -4.16 3.79 -4.08
CA ASP A 26 -4.07 3.35 -5.47
C ASP A 26 -2.77 3.80 -6.15
N GLU A 27 -2.33 5.04 -5.88
CA GLU A 27 -1.06 5.56 -6.35
C GLU A 27 0.12 4.75 -5.78
N LEU A 28 0.07 4.37 -4.50
CA LEU A 28 1.05 3.48 -3.90
C LEU A 28 1.08 2.11 -4.59
N SER A 29 -0.08 1.49 -4.79
CA SER A 29 -0.18 0.18 -5.47
C SER A 29 0.42 0.24 -6.88
N SER A 30 0.15 1.32 -7.62
CA SER A 30 0.72 1.57 -8.94
C SER A 30 2.25 1.73 -8.90
N ALA A 31 2.78 2.47 -7.91
CA ALA A 31 4.21 2.64 -7.73
C ALA A 31 4.91 1.32 -7.36
N ILE A 32 4.27 0.47 -6.55
CA ILE A 32 4.76 -0.88 -6.22
C ILE A 32 4.77 -1.77 -7.46
N GLY A 33 3.73 -1.72 -8.31
CA GLY A 33 3.69 -2.47 -9.56
C GLY A 33 4.88 -2.12 -10.47
N LEU A 34 5.18 -0.83 -10.63
CA LEU A 34 6.36 -0.40 -11.40
C LEU A 34 7.68 -0.89 -10.78
N ALA A 35 7.80 -0.86 -9.45
CA ALA A 35 8.97 -1.41 -8.77
C ALA A 35 9.09 -2.92 -9.02
N GLY A 36 7.97 -3.65 -9.00
CA GLY A 36 7.89 -5.08 -9.28
C GLY A 36 8.41 -5.45 -10.66
N GLU A 37 8.05 -4.69 -11.71
CA GLU A 37 8.58 -4.91 -13.07
C GLU A 37 10.11 -4.77 -13.11
N PHE A 38 10.67 -3.69 -12.53
CA PHE A 38 12.12 -3.52 -12.47
C PHE A 38 12.84 -4.58 -11.61
N SER A 39 12.16 -5.10 -10.59
CA SER A 39 12.68 -6.19 -9.75
C SER A 39 12.66 -7.54 -10.49
N SER A 40 11.61 -7.79 -11.27
CA SER A 40 11.43 -8.99 -12.09
C SER A 40 12.48 -9.08 -13.19
N GLU A 41 12.78 -7.96 -13.88
CA GLU A 41 13.87 -7.87 -14.86
C GLU A 41 15.24 -8.28 -14.29
N LYS A 42 15.43 -8.13 -12.97
CA LYS A 42 16.66 -8.50 -12.25
C LYS A 42 16.62 -9.90 -11.64
N GLY A 43 15.51 -10.62 -11.76
CA GLY A 43 15.34 -11.97 -11.19
C GLY A 43 15.21 -11.98 -9.67
N HIS A 44 14.74 -10.89 -9.06
CA HIS A 44 14.52 -10.86 -7.61
C HIS A 44 13.30 -11.69 -7.20
N THR A 45 13.47 -12.50 -6.16
CA THR A 45 12.40 -13.40 -5.66
C THR A 45 11.32 -12.68 -4.85
N PHE A 46 11.59 -11.46 -4.37
CA PHE A 46 10.62 -10.68 -3.59
C PHE A 46 9.48 -10.07 -4.43
N VAL A 47 9.47 -10.28 -5.75
CA VAL A 47 8.39 -9.80 -6.63
C VAL A 47 7.03 -10.38 -6.20
N ASP A 48 6.99 -11.63 -5.76
CA ASP A 48 5.77 -12.25 -5.24
C ASP A 48 5.27 -11.57 -3.96
N GLN A 49 6.19 -11.10 -3.11
CA GLN A 49 5.84 -10.33 -1.92
C GLN A 49 5.30 -8.95 -2.30
N LEU A 50 5.89 -8.27 -3.29
CA LEU A 50 5.36 -6.99 -3.78
C LEU A 50 3.94 -7.14 -4.33
N HIS A 51 3.69 -8.20 -5.11
CA HIS A 51 2.34 -8.51 -5.59
C HIS A 51 1.39 -8.79 -4.42
N LYS A 52 1.84 -9.52 -3.40
CA LYS A 52 1.05 -9.74 -2.18
C LYS A 52 0.73 -8.44 -1.45
N VAL A 53 1.67 -7.49 -1.39
CA VAL A 53 1.42 -6.14 -0.84
C VAL A 53 0.37 -5.39 -1.67
N GLN A 54 0.38 -5.48 -3.00
CA GLN A 54 -0.67 -4.87 -3.81
C GLN A 54 -2.06 -5.45 -3.49
N CYS A 55 -2.17 -6.76 -3.26
CA CYS A 55 -3.42 -7.39 -2.78
C CYS A 55 -3.82 -6.84 -1.40
N MET A 56 -2.88 -6.73 -0.46
CA MET A 56 -3.15 -6.13 0.86
C MET A 56 -3.65 -4.69 0.74
N LEU A 57 -3.09 -3.89 -0.18
CA LEU A 57 -3.53 -2.51 -0.43
C LEU A 57 -4.93 -2.44 -1.03
N GLN A 58 -5.33 -3.42 -1.84
CA GLN A 58 -6.70 -3.53 -2.34
C GLN A 58 -7.71 -3.78 -1.19
N ASP A 59 -7.32 -4.60 -0.21
CA ASP A 59 -8.12 -4.83 1.00
C ASP A 59 -8.20 -3.57 1.87
N VAL A 60 -7.08 -2.86 2.03
CA VAL A 60 -7.03 -1.53 2.70
C VAL A 60 -7.95 -0.55 1.98
N GLY A 61 -7.90 -0.48 0.66
CA GLY A 61 -8.80 0.35 -0.14
C GLY A 61 -10.27 0.00 0.10
N SER A 62 -10.61 -1.28 0.16
CA SER A 62 -11.98 -1.72 0.48
C SER A 62 -12.43 -1.29 1.88
N ASN A 63 -11.52 -1.30 2.86
CA ASN A 63 -11.79 -0.81 4.21
C ASN A 63 -11.99 0.72 4.23
N LEU A 64 -11.09 1.48 3.61
CA LEU A 64 -11.16 2.94 3.50
C LEU A 64 -12.44 3.39 2.80
N ALA A 65 -12.86 2.68 1.75
CA ALA A 65 -14.11 2.92 1.03
C ALA A 65 -15.37 2.60 1.85
N THR A 66 -15.25 2.10 3.09
CA THR A 66 -16.36 1.70 3.95
C THR A 66 -16.39 2.53 5.25
N PRO A 67 -16.90 3.78 5.21
CA PRO A 67 -16.89 4.65 6.37
C PRO A 67 -17.75 4.09 7.50
N LEU A 68 -17.20 4.06 8.73
CA LEU A 68 -17.91 3.53 9.90
C LEU A 68 -19.23 4.26 10.19
N SER A 69 -19.34 5.53 9.81
CA SER A 69 -20.56 6.34 9.98
C SER A 69 -21.73 5.88 9.11
N SER A 70 -21.47 5.25 7.96
CA SER A 70 -22.52 4.77 7.04
C SER A 70 -22.51 3.24 6.86
N ALA A 71 -21.56 2.54 7.50
CA ALA A 71 -21.41 1.09 7.38
C ALA A 71 -22.40 0.32 8.25
N ARG A 72 -23.09 -0.65 7.63
CA ARG A 72 -23.85 -1.69 8.31
C ARG A 72 -22.91 -2.81 8.77
N GLU A 73 -23.38 -3.67 9.67
CA GLU A 73 -22.60 -4.81 10.16
C GLU A 73 -22.09 -5.71 9.03
N ALA A 74 -22.92 -5.97 8.01
CA ALA A 74 -22.52 -6.75 6.84
C ALA A 74 -21.36 -6.11 6.05
N HIS A 75 -21.35 -4.78 5.90
CA HIS A 75 -20.25 -4.06 5.26
C HIS A 75 -18.97 -4.20 6.08
N ARG A 76 -19.07 -3.96 7.39
CA ARG A 76 -17.92 -4.06 8.32
C ARG A 76 -17.30 -5.45 8.36
N LYS A 77 -18.11 -6.51 8.33
CA LYS A 77 -17.62 -7.91 8.27
C LYS A 77 -16.86 -8.17 6.98
N ARG A 78 -17.38 -7.69 5.84
CA ARG A 78 -16.80 -7.92 4.51
C ARG A 78 -15.50 -7.17 4.28
N THR A 79 -15.36 -5.98 4.84
CA THR A 79 -14.18 -5.11 4.66
C THR A 79 -13.32 -5.05 5.90
N SER A 80 -13.43 -6.03 6.80
CA SER A 80 -12.59 -6.08 8.00
C SER A 80 -11.14 -6.29 7.61
N PHE A 81 -10.24 -5.55 8.24
CA PHE A 81 -8.79 -5.67 8.01
C PHE A 81 -8.16 -6.19 9.30
N SER A 82 -7.58 -7.39 9.23
CA SER A 82 -6.96 -8.05 10.38
C SER A 82 -5.51 -7.59 10.56
N GLU A 83 -4.91 -7.90 11.71
CA GLU A 83 -3.49 -7.63 12.00
C GLU A 83 -2.51 -8.55 11.25
N LYS A 84 -2.99 -9.66 10.65
CA LYS A 84 -2.14 -10.67 9.99
C LYS A 84 -1.17 -10.08 8.94
N PRO A 85 -1.57 -9.15 8.05
CA PRO A 85 -0.65 -8.54 7.09
C PRO A 85 0.48 -7.75 7.76
N VAL A 86 0.22 -7.13 8.92
CA VAL A 86 1.24 -6.37 9.66
C VAL A 86 2.30 -7.33 10.19
N LEU A 87 1.89 -8.40 10.87
CA LEU A 87 2.81 -9.42 11.39
C LEU A 87 3.64 -10.09 10.28
N GLU A 88 3.04 -10.30 9.11
CA GLU A 88 3.74 -10.85 7.95
C GLU A 88 4.80 -9.87 7.40
N LEU A 89 4.48 -8.57 7.32
CA LEU A 89 5.45 -7.54 6.91
C LEU A 89 6.61 -7.43 7.91
N GLU A 90 6.34 -7.50 9.21
CA GLU A 90 7.37 -7.50 10.26
C GLU A 90 8.34 -8.67 10.09
N GLN A 91 7.83 -9.88 9.85
CA GLN A 91 8.67 -11.05 9.59
C GLN A 91 9.55 -10.89 8.34
N TRP A 92 9.04 -10.28 7.27
CA TRP A 92 9.84 -10.01 6.08
C TRP A 92 10.91 -8.94 6.36
N ILE A 93 10.57 -7.89 7.11
CA ILE A 93 11.52 -6.83 7.51
C ILE A 93 12.68 -7.44 8.29
N ASP A 94 12.41 -8.31 9.26
CA ASP A 94 13.44 -8.98 10.05
C ASP A 94 14.35 -9.84 9.15
N SER A 95 13.75 -10.66 8.28
CA SER A 95 14.49 -11.53 7.35
C SER A 95 15.40 -10.75 6.39
N TYR A 96 14.96 -9.59 5.89
CA TYR A 96 15.80 -8.75 5.02
C TYR A 96 16.85 -7.96 5.79
N SER A 97 16.53 -7.50 7.00
CA SER A 97 17.44 -6.69 7.82
C SER A 97 18.64 -7.51 8.31
N GLU A 98 18.44 -8.79 8.64
CA GLU A 98 19.52 -9.69 9.06
C GLU A 98 20.61 -9.89 7.99
N GLN A 99 20.26 -9.73 6.72
CA GLN A 99 21.18 -9.90 5.59
C GLN A 99 22.00 -8.64 5.29
N LEU A 100 21.68 -7.52 5.93
CA LEU A 100 22.28 -6.22 5.64
C LEU A 100 23.30 -5.82 6.71
N PRO A 101 24.40 -5.13 6.34
CA PRO A 101 25.29 -4.55 7.31
C PRO A 101 24.58 -3.44 8.11
N PRO A 102 25.02 -3.16 9.35
CA PRO A 102 24.41 -2.12 10.17
C PRO A 102 24.51 -0.75 9.48
N LEU A 103 23.38 -0.06 9.38
CA LEU A 103 23.31 1.26 8.76
C LEU A 103 23.88 2.34 9.70
N ARG A 104 24.85 3.13 9.21
CA ARG A 104 25.54 4.15 10.02
C ARG A 104 25.27 5.60 9.58
N ALA A 105 24.63 5.79 8.43
CA ALA A 105 24.37 7.11 7.85
C ALA A 105 23.11 7.07 6.98
N PHE A 106 22.59 8.25 6.62
CA PHE A 106 21.49 8.36 5.67
C PHE A 106 21.91 7.89 4.27
N ILE A 107 20.98 7.24 3.58
CA ILE A 107 21.16 6.75 2.21
C ILE A 107 20.45 7.70 1.26
N LEU A 108 21.14 8.11 0.19
CA LEU A 108 20.50 8.76 -0.95
C LEU A 108 19.76 7.70 -1.79
N PRO A 109 18.48 7.90 -2.14
CA PRO A 109 17.70 6.96 -2.96
C PRO A 109 18.41 6.61 -4.27
N SER A 110 19.05 5.44 -4.32
CA SER A 110 19.92 4.99 -5.41
C SER A 110 20.09 3.47 -5.35
N GLY A 111 21.05 2.89 -6.08
CA GLY A 111 21.29 1.44 -6.09
C GLY A 111 20.57 0.67 -7.21
N GLY A 112 20.33 1.33 -8.36
CA GLY A 112 19.69 0.74 -9.54
C GLY A 112 18.19 0.98 -9.62
N ARG A 113 17.57 0.57 -10.74
CA ARG A 113 16.15 0.84 -11.06
C ARG A 113 15.19 0.31 -9.99
N SER A 114 15.38 -0.95 -9.58
CA SER A 114 14.57 -1.60 -8.54
C SER A 114 14.64 -0.84 -7.22
N SER A 115 15.85 -0.55 -6.72
CA SER A 115 16.04 0.16 -5.44
C SER A 115 15.47 1.59 -5.49
N ALA A 116 15.74 2.33 -6.57
CA ALA A 116 15.21 3.68 -6.75
C ALA A 116 13.68 3.71 -6.79
N ALA A 117 13.06 2.75 -7.49
CA ALA A 117 11.60 2.61 -7.54
C ALA A 117 11.02 2.26 -6.16
N LEU A 118 11.64 1.35 -5.40
CA LEU A 118 11.20 1.02 -4.03
C LEU A 118 11.32 2.22 -3.08
N HIS A 119 12.38 3.02 -3.19
CA HIS A 119 12.50 4.26 -2.42
C HIS A 119 11.42 5.28 -2.78
N PHE A 120 11.02 5.35 -4.06
CA PHE A 120 9.90 6.18 -4.50
C PHE A 120 8.58 5.65 -3.92
N SER A 121 8.29 4.35 -4.04
CA SER A 121 7.11 3.71 -3.45
C SER A 121 7.02 3.93 -1.94
N ARG A 122 8.16 3.88 -1.21
CA ARG A 122 8.21 4.23 0.22
C ARG A 122 7.77 5.67 0.49
N ALA A 123 8.17 6.64 -0.34
CA ALA A 123 7.75 8.04 -0.18
C ALA A 123 6.25 8.23 -0.47
N VAL A 124 5.71 7.52 -1.47
CA VAL A 124 4.28 7.49 -1.79
C VAL A 124 3.49 6.82 -0.64
N CYS A 125 4.01 5.75 -0.05
CA CYS A 125 3.40 5.07 1.10
C CYS A 125 3.24 6.02 2.29
N ARG A 126 4.31 6.75 2.63
CA ARG A 126 4.27 7.78 3.66
C ARG A 126 3.31 8.94 3.35
N ARG A 127 2.93 9.14 2.08
CA ARG A 127 1.88 10.09 1.70
C ARG A 127 0.49 9.52 1.92
N ALA A 128 0.26 8.27 1.58
CA ALA A 128 -0.99 7.58 1.87
C ALA A 128 -1.28 7.44 3.38
N GLU A 129 -0.23 7.45 4.22
CA GLU A 129 -0.33 7.40 5.68
C GLU A 129 -0.85 8.69 6.34
N ARG A 130 -0.67 9.86 5.72
CA ARG A 130 -0.97 11.18 6.33
C ARG A 130 -2.45 11.55 6.23
#